data_AF-A0A0K0EN09-F1
#
_entry.id   AF-A0A0K0EN09-F1
#
_cell.length_a   1.000
_cell.length_b   1.000
_cell.length_c   1.000
_cell.angle_alpha   90.00
_cell.angle_beta   90.00
_cell.angle_gamma   90.00
#
_symmetry.space_group_name_H-M   'P 1'
#
loop_
_entity.id
_entity.type
_entity.pdbx_description
1 polymer ?
#
loop_
_entity_poly.entity_id
_entity_poly.type
_entity_poly.pdbx_seq_one_letter_code
_entity_poly.pdbx_strand_id
1 'polypeptide(L)'
;MASTKEISQLAQQYQEEFQRNVVETGDVVTHTAREAVSTIQQKVDTITPTALEMKDHFISIITNFSETTINYKEILTIMFWSSIMVLGCKIVATLTHYFLHPFVGLVFDGYTALYLTAIFIPVYVHFKQSREPLNDEKSRFRLLAYAGIQGITVGYIQMDSFLLSADPYAFVGLAIMGLSALFLYPILGGSRLNYLIGVVGSGFGFHFVLGLILGQLGFIYLLMALLYSAAAFILLQYYLQASSSKNLAHLYMYYNFVAVIYIQLVFFYIFGYTKDNYKKLIASEVSAKK
;
A
#
# COMPACT_ATOMS: atom_id res chain seq x y z
N MET A 1 -5.52 -3.74 29.07
CA MET A 1 -6.72 -3.65 28.19
C MET A 1 -6.68 -2.31 27.50
N ALA A 2 -6.40 -2.26 26.20
CA ALA A 2 -6.71 -1.05 25.42
C ALA A 2 -8.22 -0.85 25.51
N SER A 3 -8.66 0.30 26.03
CA SER A 3 -10.07 0.45 26.38
C SER A 3 -10.88 0.65 25.11
N THR A 4 -12.09 0.10 25.05
CA THR A 4 -13.09 0.44 24.02
C THR A 4 -13.26 1.95 23.85
N LYS A 5 -12.99 2.72 24.92
CA LYS A 5 -12.91 4.18 24.92
C LYS A 5 -11.79 4.73 24.04
N GLU A 6 -10.60 4.14 24.00
CA GLU A 6 -9.51 4.58 23.10
C GLU A 6 -9.90 4.39 21.63
N ILE A 7 -10.53 3.27 21.27
CA ILE A 7 -11.02 3.03 19.91
C ILE A 7 -12.12 4.01 19.55
N SER A 8 -13.09 4.23 20.46
CA SER A 8 -14.16 5.20 20.24
C SER A 8 -13.64 6.62 20.07
N GLN A 9 -12.63 7.02 20.85
CA GLN A 9 -12.01 8.35 20.74
C GLN A 9 -11.27 8.50 19.41
N LEU A 10 -10.54 7.48 18.98
CA LEU A 10 -9.82 7.51 17.69
C LEU A 10 -10.79 7.54 16.50
N ALA A 11 -11.89 6.79 16.58
CA ALA A 11 -12.94 6.79 15.56
C ALA A 11 -13.64 8.15 15.45
N GLN A 12 -13.99 8.77 16.58
CA GLN A 12 -14.57 10.12 16.62
C GLN A 12 -13.60 11.14 16.04
N GLN A 13 -12.33 11.11 16.45
CA GLN A 13 -11.29 11.99 15.92
C GLN A 13 -11.19 11.86 14.39
N TYR A 14 -11.06 10.65 13.84
CA TYR A 14 -10.92 10.45 12.40
C TYR A 14 -12.19 10.83 11.62
N GLN A 15 -13.38 10.65 12.21
CA GLN A 15 -14.62 11.12 11.62
C GLN A 15 -14.66 12.65 11.49
N GLU A 16 -14.33 13.37 12.56
CA GLU A 16 -14.28 14.83 12.58
C GLU A 16 -13.23 15.39 11.61
N GLU A 17 -12.03 14.78 11.59
CA GLU A 17 -10.97 15.13 10.63
C GLU A 17 -11.44 14.92 9.17
N PHE A 18 -12.17 13.84 8.89
CA PHE A 18 -12.69 13.58 7.54
C PHE A 18 -13.72 14.62 7.11
N GLN A 19 -14.68 14.94 7.98
CA GLN A 19 -15.69 15.96 7.69
C GLN A 19 -15.07 17.34 7.40
N ARG A 20 -13.99 17.68 8.10
CA ARG A 20 -13.29 18.97 7.93
C ARG A 20 -12.45 19.04 6.65
N ASN A 21 -11.71 17.99 6.31
CA ASN A 21 -10.69 18.07 5.25
C ASN A 21 -11.18 17.70 3.83
N VAL A 22 -12.35 17.05 3.69
CA VAL A 22 -12.87 16.68 2.36
C VAL A 22 -13.00 17.88 1.41
N VAL A 23 -13.25 19.08 1.95
CA VAL A 23 -13.37 20.32 1.16
C VAL A 23 -11.99 20.94 0.86
N GLU A 24 -11.04 20.87 1.79
CA GLU A 24 -9.74 21.57 1.70
C GLU A 24 -8.73 20.84 0.78
N THR A 25 -8.90 19.55 0.53
CA THR A 25 -7.86 18.73 -0.12
C THR A 25 -7.79 18.91 -1.67
N GLY A 26 -8.69 19.69 -2.26
CA GLY A 26 -8.77 19.90 -3.71
C GLY A 26 -7.60 20.66 -4.36
N ASP A 27 -6.92 21.55 -3.62
CA ASP A 27 -6.06 22.59 -4.21
C ASP A 27 -4.56 22.21 -4.38
N VAL A 28 -4.16 20.97 -4.08
CA VAL A 28 -2.75 20.66 -3.77
C VAL A 28 -1.87 20.21 -4.96
N VAL A 29 -2.38 20.19 -6.20
CA VAL A 29 -1.68 19.55 -7.33
C VAL A 29 -1.36 20.54 -8.44
N THR A 30 -0.22 21.24 -8.40
CA THR A 30 0.30 21.85 -9.66
C THR A 30 1.78 22.27 -9.77
N HIS A 31 2.65 22.35 -8.76
CA HIS A 31 3.89 23.15 -8.94
C HIS A 31 5.30 22.52 -8.91
N THR A 32 5.52 21.21 -8.74
CA THR A 32 6.91 20.70 -8.50
C THR A 32 7.28 19.40 -9.22
N ALA A 33 6.99 19.26 -10.52
CA ALA A 33 7.41 18.08 -11.30
C ALA A 33 8.89 18.12 -11.77
N ARG A 34 9.51 19.31 -11.88
CA ARG A 34 10.85 19.46 -12.50
C ARG A 34 12.04 19.03 -11.64
N GLU A 35 11.94 19.08 -10.32
CA GLU A 35 13.09 18.78 -9.44
C GLU A 35 13.38 17.28 -9.26
N ALA A 36 12.36 16.43 -9.42
CA ALA A 36 12.52 14.98 -9.22
C ALA A 36 13.43 14.35 -10.28
N VAL A 37 13.37 14.85 -11.53
CA VAL A 37 14.10 14.28 -12.67
C VAL A 37 15.61 14.50 -12.56
N SER A 38 16.05 15.69 -12.11
CA SER A 38 17.49 16.00 -12.02
C SER A 38 18.23 15.17 -10.96
N THR A 39 17.54 14.81 -9.88
CA THR A 39 18.14 14.04 -8.77
C THR A 39 18.43 12.58 -9.17
N ILE A 40 17.64 12.00 -10.08
CA ILE A 40 17.81 10.62 -10.55
C ILE A 40 19.09 10.51 -11.40
N GLN A 41 19.30 11.47 -12.31
CA GLN A 41 20.42 11.42 -13.24
C GLN A 41 21.77 11.44 -12.51
N GLN A 42 21.87 12.18 -11.42
CA GLN A 42 23.12 12.31 -10.66
C GLN A 42 23.52 11.04 -9.89
N LYS A 43 22.59 10.10 -9.65
CA LYS A 43 22.85 8.89 -8.84
C LYS A 43 23.19 7.64 -9.65
N VAL A 44 23.13 7.69 -10.99
CA VAL A 44 23.35 6.51 -11.84
C VAL A 44 24.81 6.03 -11.81
N ASP A 45 25.77 6.94 -11.71
CA ASP A 45 27.20 6.59 -11.78
C ASP A 45 27.73 5.92 -10.50
N THR A 46 26.98 5.97 -9.41
CA THR A 46 27.36 5.39 -8.10
C THR A 46 26.75 4.01 -7.82
N ILE A 47 25.94 3.45 -8.74
CA ILE A 47 25.05 2.32 -8.43
C ILE A 47 25.78 1.08 -7.92
N THR A 48 26.94 0.70 -8.47
CA THR A 48 27.55 -0.61 -8.16
C THR A 48 28.04 -0.76 -6.70
N PRO A 49 28.91 0.11 -6.16
CA PRO A 49 29.30 0.01 -4.75
C PRO A 49 28.11 0.28 -3.82
N THR A 50 27.26 1.25 -4.16
CA THR A 50 26.07 1.58 -3.36
C THR A 50 25.08 0.42 -3.31
N ALA A 51 24.97 -0.42 -4.34
CA ALA A 51 24.07 -1.57 -4.34
C ALA A 51 24.46 -2.65 -3.32
N LEU A 52 25.77 -2.93 -3.17
CA LEU A 52 26.25 -3.89 -2.18
C LEU A 52 26.03 -3.36 -0.75
N GLU A 53 26.36 -2.09 -0.50
CA GLU A 53 26.11 -1.43 0.78
C GLU A 53 24.62 -1.40 1.11
N MET A 54 23.76 -1.09 0.12
CA MET A 54 22.31 -1.12 0.29
C MET A 54 21.80 -2.53 0.61
N LYS A 55 22.37 -3.58 0.00
CA LYS A 55 22.01 -4.97 0.28
C LYS A 55 22.38 -5.35 1.72
N ASP A 56 23.60 -5.05 2.15
CA ASP A 56 24.05 -5.40 3.51
C ASP A 56 23.27 -4.59 4.57
N HIS A 57 23.00 -3.30 4.29
CA HIS A 57 22.12 -2.47 5.10
C HIS A 57 20.70 -3.05 5.17
N PHE A 58 20.11 -3.42 4.04
CA PHE A 58 18.78 -4.03 3.96
C PHE A 58 18.70 -5.32 4.77
N ILE A 59 19.68 -6.21 4.62
CA ILE A 59 19.76 -7.45 5.40
C ILE A 59 19.84 -7.12 6.89
N SER A 60 20.74 -6.22 7.29
CA SER A 60 20.92 -5.86 8.70
C SER A 60 19.63 -5.35 9.36
N ILE A 61 18.80 -4.60 8.62
CA ILE A 61 17.53 -4.08 9.13
C ILE A 61 16.50 -5.19 9.29
N ILE A 62 16.36 -6.05 8.29
CA ILE A 62 15.36 -7.12 8.30
C ILE A 62 15.70 -8.20 9.32
N THR A 63 16.99 -8.47 9.54
CA THR A 63 17.46 -9.44 10.53
C THR A 63 17.67 -8.82 11.92
N ASN A 64 17.44 -7.51 12.09
CA ASN A 64 17.51 -6.91 13.41
C ASN A 64 16.24 -7.26 14.22
N PHE A 65 16.42 -8.15 15.20
CA PHE A 65 15.39 -8.61 16.11
C PHE A 65 15.65 -8.21 17.56
N SER A 66 16.58 -7.28 17.80
CA SER A 66 16.86 -6.77 19.14
C SER A 66 15.60 -6.14 19.76
N GLU A 67 15.50 -6.20 21.08
CA GLU A 67 14.48 -5.45 21.81
C GLU A 67 14.56 -3.96 21.45
N THR A 68 13.40 -3.32 21.34
CA THR A 68 13.29 -1.90 21.01
C THR A 68 12.06 -1.29 21.66
N THR A 69 12.02 0.03 21.74
CA THR A 69 10.82 0.76 22.15
C THR A 69 9.82 0.77 21.00
N ILE A 70 8.70 0.08 21.19
CA ILE A 70 7.66 -0.05 20.17
C ILE A 70 6.60 1.03 20.39
N ASN A 71 6.52 2.02 19.49
CA ASN A 71 5.41 2.95 19.46
C ASN A 71 4.20 2.32 18.74
N TYR A 72 3.48 1.46 19.47
CA TYR A 72 2.33 0.71 18.94
C TYR A 72 1.19 1.59 18.44
N LYS A 73 1.03 2.81 18.99
CA LYS A 73 0.02 3.77 18.53
C LYS A 73 0.35 4.29 17.13
N GLU A 74 1.62 4.56 16.87
CA GLU A 74 2.08 5.00 15.55
C GLU A 74 2.05 3.86 14.53
N ILE A 75 2.33 2.61 14.94
CA ILE A 75 2.14 1.42 14.08
C ILE A 75 0.66 1.23 13.73
N LEU A 76 -0.25 1.38 14.71
CA LEU A 76 -1.70 1.42 14.45
C LEU A 76 -2.02 2.48 13.39
N THR A 77 -1.55 3.71 13.56
CA THR A 77 -1.78 4.79 12.59
C THR A 77 -1.23 4.45 11.21
N ILE A 78 0.02 3.98 11.12
CA ILE A 78 0.65 3.57 9.85
C ILE A 78 -0.21 2.53 9.15
N MET A 79 -0.57 1.44 9.83
CA MET A 79 -1.31 0.34 9.21
C MET A 79 -2.75 0.72 8.86
N PHE A 80 -3.44 1.42 9.77
CA PHE A 80 -4.83 1.82 9.58
C PHE A 80 -4.99 2.85 8.47
N TRP A 81 -4.12 3.86 8.40
CA TRP A 81 -4.19 4.83 7.30
C TRP A 81 -3.64 4.27 5.99
N SER A 82 -2.69 3.32 6.01
CA SER A 82 -2.35 2.54 4.82
C SER A 82 -3.57 1.80 4.28
N SER A 83 -4.38 1.20 5.16
CA SER A 83 -5.65 0.58 4.79
C SER A 83 -6.62 1.58 4.15
N ILE A 84 -6.83 2.74 4.76
CA ILE A 84 -7.70 3.79 4.22
C ILE A 84 -7.23 4.25 2.83
N MET A 85 -5.93 4.43 2.63
CA MET A 85 -5.37 4.80 1.32
C MET A 85 -5.58 3.71 0.27
N VAL A 86 -5.35 2.44 0.61
CA VAL A 86 -5.63 1.31 -0.30
C VAL A 86 -7.12 1.27 -0.66
N LEU A 87 -8.00 1.46 0.34
CA LEU A 87 -9.45 1.50 0.11
C LEU A 87 -9.85 2.67 -0.78
N GLY A 88 -9.38 3.89 -0.48
CA GLY A 88 -9.64 5.08 -1.28
C GLY A 88 -9.15 4.93 -2.72
N CYS A 89 -7.94 4.41 -2.91
CA CYS A 89 -7.39 4.06 -4.22
C CYS A 89 -8.27 3.05 -4.95
N LYS A 90 -8.74 1.99 -4.29
CA LYS A 90 -9.62 0.96 -4.90
C LYS A 90 -10.98 1.52 -5.31
N ILE A 91 -11.57 2.41 -4.50
CA ILE A 91 -12.83 3.08 -4.84
C ILE A 91 -12.65 3.92 -6.12
N VAL A 92 -11.62 4.77 -6.15
CA VAL A 92 -11.34 5.63 -7.31
C VAL A 92 -10.93 4.80 -8.55
N ALA A 93 -10.18 3.72 -8.37
CA ALA A 93 -9.82 2.80 -9.44
C ALA A 93 -11.06 2.11 -10.03
N THR A 94 -11.99 1.68 -9.19
CA THR A 94 -13.26 1.08 -9.63
C THR A 94 -14.09 2.10 -10.42
N LEU A 95 -14.22 3.34 -9.90
CA LEU A 95 -14.90 4.42 -10.62
C LEU A 95 -14.23 4.72 -11.96
N THR A 96 -12.90 4.66 -12.01
CA THR A 96 -12.15 4.90 -13.24
C THR A 96 -12.34 3.79 -14.25
N HIS A 97 -12.25 2.53 -13.82
CA HIS A 97 -12.49 1.36 -14.66
C HIS A 97 -13.84 1.46 -15.39
N TYR A 98 -14.91 1.80 -14.66
CA TYR A 98 -16.26 1.83 -15.23
C TYR A 98 -16.62 3.15 -15.95
N PHE A 99 -16.17 4.30 -15.44
CA PHE A 99 -16.67 5.60 -15.90
C PHE A 99 -15.61 6.51 -16.48
N LEU A 100 -14.43 6.60 -15.86
CA LEU A 100 -13.44 7.62 -16.23
C LEU A 100 -12.43 7.16 -17.28
N HIS A 101 -12.33 5.86 -17.57
CA HIS A 101 -11.31 5.31 -18.48
C HIS A 101 -11.29 5.99 -19.87
N PRO A 102 -12.42 6.36 -20.51
CA PRO A 102 -12.37 7.02 -21.81
C PRO A 102 -11.66 8.37 -21.71
N PHE A 103 -11.88 9.11 -20.63
CA PHE A 103 -11.27 10.43 -20.41
C PHE A 103 -9.79 10.32 -20.03
N VAL A 104 -9.44 9.35 -19.18
CA VAL A 104 -8.04 9.08 -18.84
C VAL A 104 -7.26 8.68 -20.09
N GLY A 105 -7.87 7.87 -20.96
CA GLY A 105 -7.30 7.43 -22.24
C GLY A 105 -7.11 8.53 -23.29
N LEU A 106 -7.75 9.70 -23.13
CA LEU A 106 -7.47 10.87 -23.98
C LEU A 106 -6.11 11.51 -23.67
N VAL A 107 -5.59 11.30 -22.45
CA VAL A 107 -4.38 11.96 -21.95
C VAL A 107 -3.22 10.97 -21.85
N PHE A 108 -3.49 9.73 -21.43
CA PHE A 108 -2.48 8.73 -21.16
C PHE A 108 -2.75 7.46 -21.96
N ASP A 109 -1.70 6.89 -22.55
CA ASP A 109 -1.72 5.49 -22.96
C ASP A 109 -1.39 4.57 -21.76
N GLY A 110 -1.53 3.26 -21.94
CA GLY A 110 -1.27 2.28 -20.87
C GLY A 110 0.16 2.31 -20.33
N TYR A 111 1.16 2.56 -21.18
CA TYR A 111 2.57 2.65 -20.77
C TYR A 111 2.83 3.90 -19.94
N THR A 112 2.33 5.05 -20.37
CA THR A 112 2.47 6.33 -19.66
C THR A 112 1.76 6.27 -18.32
N ALA A 113 0.54 5.70 -18.28
CA ALA A 113 -0.16 5.46 -17.04
C ALA A 113 0.66 4.57 -16.09
N LEU A 114 1.25 3.48 -16.59
CA LEU A 114 2.10 2.59 -15.79
C LEU A 114 3.31 3.32 -15.21
N TYR A 115 4.07 4.08 -16.01
CA TYR A 115 5.20 4.85 -15.51
C TYR A 115 4.77 5.92 -14.50
N LEU A 116 3.62 6.55 -14.72
CA LEU A 116 3.05 7.54 -13.82
C LEU A 116 2.71 6.92 -12.46
N THR A 117 2.02 5.78 -12.46
CA THR A 117 1.63 5.04 -11.25
C THR A 117 2.81 4.44 -10.50
N ALA A 118 3.74 3.83 -11.24
CA ALA A 118 4.86 3.12 -10.62
C ALA A 118 5.93 4.10 -10.12
N ILE A 119 6.35 5.05 -10.96
CA ILE A 119 7.56 5.83 -10.68
C ILE A 119 7.20 7.26 -10.29
N PHE A 120 6.54 7.99 -11.19
CA PHE A 120 6.43 9.45 -11.02
C PHE A 120 5.58 9.86 -9.82
N ILE A 121 4.41 9.25 -9.62
CA ILE A 121 3.55 9.57 -8.47
C ILE A 121 4.28 9.21 -7.16
N PRO A 122 4.78 7.97 -6.94
CA PRO A 122 5.46 7.64 -5.68
C PRO A 122 6.68 8.50 -5.38
N VAL A 123 7.51 8.78 -6.39
CA VAL A 123 8.69 9.64 -6.24
C VAL A 123 8.30 11.08 -5.92
N TYR A 124 7.30 11.63 -6.63
CA TYR A 124 6.81 12.98 -6.37
C TYR A 124 6.25 13.12 -4.96
N VAL A 125 5.41 12.16 -4.53
CA VAL A 125 4.82 12.16 -3.19
C VAL A 125 5.88 12.01 -2.11
N HIS A 126 6.87 11.14 -2.32
CA HIS A 126 8.02 11.02 -1.42
C HIS A 126 8.72 12.37 -1.23
N PHE A 127 9.08 13.05 -2.32
CA PHE A 127 9.76 14.35 -2.22
C PHE A 127 8.88 15.42 -1.57
N LYS A 128 7.60 15.49 -1.97
CA LYS A 128 6.66 16.47 -1.43
C LYS A 128 6.45 16.29 0.07
N GLN A 129 6.23 15.05 0.52
CA GLN A 129 6.03 14.75 1.94
C GLN A 129 7.33 14.90 2.75
N SER A 130 8.49 14.57 2.17
CA SER A 130 9.77 14.69 2.86
C SER A 130 10.22 16.14 3.05
N ARG A 131 9.99 16.99 2.05
CA ARG A 131 10.45 18.40 2.05
C ARG A 131 9.44 19.38 2.65
N GLU A 132 8.16 19.11 2.49
CA GLU A 132 7.07 19.96 2.98
C GLU A 132 6.13 19.18 3.89
N PRO A 133 6.62 18.67 5.04
CA PRO A 133 5.76 17.97 5.99
C PRO A 133 4.68 18.93 6.49
N LEU A 134 3.43 18.51 6.41
CA LEU A 134 2.34 19.22 7.05
C LEU A 134 2.18 18.73 8.50
N ASN A 135 1.21 19.31 9.20
CA ASN A 135 0.74 18.68 10.43
C ASN A 135 0.21 17.25 10.15
N ASP A 136 0.06 16.48 11.21
CA ASP A 136 -0.29 15.06 11.15
C ASP A 136 -1.58 14.80 10.35
N GLU A 137 -2.65 15.53 10.67
CA GLU A 137 -3.94 15.46 9.98
C GLU A 137 -3.81 15.77 8.49
N LYS A 138 -3.28 16.94 8.12
CA LYS A 138 -3.18 17.36 6.71
C LYS A 138 -2.24 16.47 5.91
N SER A 139 -1.20 15.90 6.51
CA SER A 139 -0.32 14.93 5.85
C SER A 139 -1.09 13.66 5.48
N ARG A 140 -1.93 13.14 6.39
CA ARG A 140 -2.77 11.95 6.13
C ARG A 140 -3.76 12.20 4.98
N PHE A 141 -4.45 13.34 4.96
CA PHE A 141 -5.39 13.68 3.88
C PHE A 141 -4.71 13.96 2.54
N ARG A 142 -3.55 14.62 2.55
CA ARG A 142 -2.73 14.80 1.34
C ARG A 142 -2.35 13.44 0.73
N LEU A 143 -1.86 12.51 1.55
CA LEU A 143 -1.48 11.19 1.08
C LEU A 143 -2.68 10.38 0.60
N LEU A 144 -3.85 10.53 1.24
CA LEU A 144 -5.11 9.97 0.75
C LEU A 144 -5.51 10.53 -0.62
N ALA A 145 -5.36 11.82 -0.86
CA ALA A 145 -5.63 12.41 -2.17
C ALA A 145 -4.67 11.86 -3.25
N TYR A 146 -3.39 11.71 -2.94
CA TYR A 146 -2.45 11.05 -3.85
C TYR A 146 -2.77 9.58 -4.09
N ALA A 147 -3.25 8.85 -3.07
CA ALA A 147 -3.76 7.50 -3.26
C ALA A 147 -4.98 7.46 -4.18
N GLY A 148 -5.86 8.47 -4.10
CA GLY A 148 -6.96 8.67 -5.04
C GLY A 148 -6.49 8.90 -6.48
N ILE A 149 -5.53 9.82 -6.69
CA ILE A 149 -4.91 10.08 -8.00
C ILE A 149 -4.27 8.81 -8.55
N GLN A 150 -3.56 8.07 -7.70
CA GLN A 150 -2.98 6.78 -8.09
C GLN A 150 -4.07 5.77 -8.46
N GLY A 151 -5.20 5.78 -7.74
CA GLY A 151 -6.41 5.01 -8.07
C GLY A 151 -6.92 5.27 -9.49
N ILE A 152 -6.92 6.53 -9.95
CA ILE A 152 -7.31 6.86 -11.34
C ILE A 152 -6.43 6.10 -12.32
N THR A 153 -5.11 6.21 -12.16
CA THR A 153 -4.17 5.55 -13.07
C THR A 153 -4.22 4.02 -12.98
N VAL A 154 -4.35 3.45 -11.77
CA VAL A 154 -4.49 2.00 -11.55
C VAL A 154 -5.76 1.47 -12.21
N GLY A 155 -6.89 2.16 -12.03
CA GLY A 155 -8.17 1.76 -12.63
C GLY A 155 -8.14 1.77 -14.16
N TYR A 156 -7.43 2.73 -14.75
CA TYR A 156 -7.21 2.78 -16.20
C TYR A 156 -6.32 1.63 -16.68
N ILE A 157 -5.19 1.36 -16.00
CA ILE A 157 -4.30 0.23 -16.34
C ILE A 157 -5.04 -1.10 -16.28
N GLN A 158 -5.93 -1.27 -15.30
CA GLN A 158 -6.69 -2.50 -15.08
C GLN A 158 -8.00 -2.57 -15.88
N MET A 159 -8.28 -1.64 -16.81
CA MET A 159 -9.57 -1.62 -17.52
C MET A 159 -9.85 -2.90 -18.33
N ASP A 160 -8.80 -3.53 -18.86
CA ASP A 160 -8.92 -4.72 -19.70
C ASP A 160 -8.38 -6.00 -19.04
N SER A 161 -7.87 -5.94 -17.81
CA SER A 161 -7.28 -7.09 -17.11
C SER A 161 -8.07 -7.46 -15.86
N PHE A 162 -8.32 -8.75 -15.67
CA PHE A 162 -8.92 -9.29 -14.45
C PHE A 162 -8.20 -10.56 -13.99
N LEU A 163 -8.18 -10.81 -12.68
CA LEU A 163 -7.67 -12.05 -12.11
C LEU A 163 -8.79 -13.11 -12.10
N LEU A 164 -8.47 -14.36 -12.41
CA LEU A 164 -9.42 -15.48 -12.32
C LEU A 164 -9.80 -15.79 -10.86
N SER A 165 -8.86 -15.60 -9.94
CA SER A 165 -9.12 -15.61 -8.50
C SER A 165 -9.33 -14.19 -8.00
N ALA A 166 -10.24 -14.01 -7.05
CA ALA A 166 -10.35 -12.73 -6.34
C ALA A 166 -9.01 -12.36 -5.66
N ASP A 167 -8.69 -11.08 -5.61
CA ASP A 167 -7.54 -10.59 -4.85
C ASP A 167 -7.89 -10.53 -3.34
N PRO A 168 -6.98 -10.91 -2.44
CA PRO A 168 -7.18 -10.68 -1.01
C PRO A 168 -7.35 -9.17 -0.78
N TYR A 169 -8.40 -8.80 -0.04
CA TYR A 169 -8.66 -7.39 0.29
C TYR A 169 -7.56 -6.84 1.20
N ALA A 170 -6.52 -6.27 0.59
CA ALA A 170 -5.33 -5.79 1.28
C ALA A 170 -5.65 -4.76 2.36
N PHE A 171 -6.61 -3.87 2.09
CA PHE A 171 -7.06 -2.87 3.08
C PHE A 171 -7.58 -3.53 4.36
N VAL A 172 -8.31 -4.65 4.27
CA VAL A 172 -8.80 -5.35 5.48
C VAL A 172 -7.63 -5.95 6.25
N GLY A 173 -6.69 -6.60 5.56
CA GLY A 173 -5.48 -7.14 6.19
C GLY A 173 -4.70 -6.07 6.95
N LEU A 174 -4.46 -4.92 6.32
CA LEU A 174 -3.79 -3.78 6.94
C LEU A 174 -4.57 -3.21 8.14
N ALA A 175 -5.90 -3.12 8.07
CA ALA A 175 -6.71 -2.67 9.19
C ALA A 175 -6.61 -3.64 10.38
N ILE A 176 -6.64 -4.95 10.12
CA ILE A 176 -6.44 -5.99 11.15
C ILE A 176 -5.05 -5.92 11.76
N MET A 177 -4.00 -5.71 10.96
CA MET A 177 -2.63 -5.49 11.46
C MET A 177 -2.60 -4.27 12.40
N GLY A 178 -3.21 -3.15 12.00
CA GLY A 178 -3.29 -1.94 12.83
C GLY A 178 -4.01 -2.17 14.16
N LEU A 179 -5.18 -2.80 14.14
CA LEU A 179 -5.90 -3.15 15.37
C LEU A 179 -5.11 -4.13 16.23
N SER A 180 -4.46 -5.12 15.62
CA SER A 180 -3.63 -6.09 16.33
C SER A 180 -2.43 -5.41 17.00
N ALA A 181 -1.86 -4.37 16.40
CA ALA A 181 -0.78 -3.59 17.00
C ALA A 181 -1.18 -3.01 18.37
N LEU A 182 -2.43 -2.55 18.51
CA LEU A 182 -2.98 -2.04 19.76
C LEU A 182 -3.18 -3.15 20.81
N PHE A 183 -3.69 -4.31 20.41
CA PHE A 183 -4.04 -5.39 21.35
C PHE A 183 -2.86 -6.29 21.73
N LEU A 184 -1.89 -6.46 20.83
CA LEU A 184 -0.75 -7.35 21.05
C LEU A 184 0.38 -6.68 21.83
N TYR A 185 0.47 -5.35 21.84
CA TYR A 185 1.54 -4.65 22.57
C TYR A 185 1.56 -4.99 24.06
N PRO A 186 0.43 -4.96 24.80
CA PRO A 186 0.42 -5.36 26.21
C PRO A 186 0.78 -6.84 26.46
N ILE A 187 0.71 -7.70 25.44
CA ILE A 187 0.96 -9.15 25.55
C ILE A 187 2.42 -9.47 25.19
N LEU A 188 2.93 -8.85 24.12
CA LEU A 188 4.23 -9.17 23.54
C LEU A 188 5.35 -8.20 23.95
N GLY A 189 4.99 -7.05 24.53
CA GLY A 189 5.94 -6.07 25.07
C GLY A 189 6.90 -5.51 24.02
N GLY A 190 8.16 -5.31 24.43
CA GLY A 190 9.25 -4.75 23.59
C GLY A 190 9.96 -5.77 22.69
N SER A 191 9.52 -7.02 22.67
CA SER A 191 10.09 -8.04 21.78
C SER A 191 9.71 -7.73 20.34
N ARG A 192 10.64 -7.11 19.60
CA ARG A 192 10.46 -6.67 18.22
C ARG A 192 9.96 -7.79 17.31
N LEU A 193 10.63 -8.94 17.33
CA LEU A 193 10.26 -10.08 16.48
C LEU A 193 8.86 -10.61 16.80
N ASN A 194 8.58 -10.90 18.07
CA ASN A 194 7.29 -11.45 18.47
C ASN A 194 6.16 -10.48 18.15
N TYR A 195 6.36 -9.19 18.44
CA TYR A 195 5.39 -8.15 18.15
C TYR A 195 5.10 -8.06 16.66
N LEU A 196 6.13 -7.99 15.80
CA LEU A 196 5.95 -7.89 14.36
C LEU A 196 5.30 -9.14 13.76
N ILE A 197 5.72 -10.34 14.19
CA ILE A 197 5.10 -11.59 13.75
C ILE A 197 3.63 -11.62 14.16
N GLY A 198 3.31 -11.22 15.39
CA GLY A 198 1.92 -11.16 15.86
C GLY A 198 1.07 -10.19 15.04
N VAL A 199 1.59 -8.99 14.79
CA VAL A 199 0.89 -7.94 14.03
C VAL A 199 0.72 -8.31 12.56
N VAL A 200 1.79 -8.71 11.87
CA VAL A 200 1.74 -9.05 10.44
C VAL A 200 1.03 -10.39 10.24
N GLY A 201 1.26 -11.34 11.14
CA GLY A 201 0.65 -12.66 11.14
C GLY A 201 -0.85 -12.61 11.36
N SER A 202 -1.39 -11.63 12.09
CA SER A 202 -2.84 -11.47 12.21
C SER A 202 -3.48 -11.04 10.89
N GLY A 203 -2.84 -10.16 10.12
CA GLY A 203 -3.29 -9.78 8.78
C GLY A 203 -3.25 -10.95 7.79
N PHE A 204 -2.15 -11.71 7.79
CA PHE A 204 -2.04 -12.92 6.96
C PHE A 204 -3.07 -13.97 7.38
N GLY A 205 -3.17 -14.25 8.69
CA GLY A 205 -4.10 -15.22 9.25
C GLY A 205 -5.55 -14.85 8.94
N PHE A 206 -5.88 -13.56 8.95
CA PHE A 206 -7.19 -13.09 8.50
C PHE A 206 -7.45 -13.37 7.02
N HIS A 207 -6.52 -13.04 6.12
CA HIS A 207 -6.66 -13.39 4.70
C HIS A 207 -6.79 -14.90 4.49
N PHE A 208 -6.00 -15.70 5.21
CA PHE A 208 -6.08 -17.15 5.15
C PHE A 208 -7.48 -17.67 5.52
N VAL A 209 -8.02 -17.22 6.67
CA VAL A 209 -9.36 -17.59 7.14
C VAL A 209 -10.44 -17.10 6.18
N LEU A 210 -10.34 -15.87 5.70
CA LEU A 210 -11.29 -15.32 4.73
C LEU A 210 -11.27 -16.11 3.42
N GLY A 211 -10.09 -16.48 2.94
CA GLY A 211 -9.91 -17.33 1.76
C GLY A 211 -10.52 -18.73 1.92
N LEU A 212 -10.47 -19.32 3.12
CA LEU A 212 -11.18 -20.58 3.42
C LEU A 212 -12.69 -20.40 3.29
N ILE A 213 -13.23 -19.36 3.95
CA ILE A 213 -14.66 -19.12 4.01
C ILE A 213 -15.23 -18.81 2.62
N LEU A 214 -14.49 -18.06 1.81
CA LEU A 214 -14.93 -17.68 0.45
C LEU A 214 -14.59 -18.72 -0.62
N GLY A 215 -13.87 -19.79 -0.28
CA GLY A 215 -13.40 -20.79 -1.26
C GLY A 215 -12.40 -20.22 -2.28
N GLN A 216 -11.61 -19.22 -1.87
CA GLN A 216 -10.71 -18.45 -2.74
C GLN A 216 -9.22 -18.74 -2.51
N LEU A 217 -8.88 -19.77 -1.73
CA LEU A 217 -7.51 -20.16 -1.34
C LEU A 217 -6.63 -20.71 -2.47
N GLY A 218 -6.80 -20.21 -3.70
CA GLY A 218 -5.91 -20.51 -4.81
C GLY A 218 -4.50 -19.97 -4.58
N PHE A 219 -3.56 -20.46 -5.38
CA PHE A 219 -2.15 -20.07 -5.34
C PHE A 219 -1.96 -18.54 -5.43
N ILE A 220 -2.64 -17.88 -6.36
CA ILE A 220 -2.56 -16.43 -6.57
C ILE A 220 -3.01 -15.67 -5.30
N TYR A 221 -4.13 -16.07 -4.71
CA TYR A 221 -4.66 -15.45 -3.49
C TYR A 221 -3.66 -15.56 -2.33
N LEU A 222 -3.16 -16.77 -2.06
CA LEU A 222 -2.20 -17.03 -0.99
C LEU A 222 -0.89 -16.26 -1.19
N LEU A 223 -0.39 -16.22 -2.43
CA LEU A 223 0.86 -15.54 -2.74
C LEU A 223 0.71 -14.01 -2.59
N MET A 224 -0.42 -13.43 -3.03
CA MET A 224 -0.70 -12.01 -2.79
C MET A 224 -0.80 -11.69 -1.30
N ALA A 225 -1.53 -12.51 -0.53
CA ALA A 225 -1.66 -12.33 0.92
C ALA A 225 -0.30 -12.39 1.62
N LEU A 226 0.55 -13.36 1.24
CA LEU A 226 1.90 -13.50 1.76
C LEU A 226 2.77 -12.28 1.42
N LEU A 227 2.69 -11.78 0.19
CA LEU A 227 3.48 -10.62 -0.24
C LEU A 227 3.02 -9.32 0.44
N TYR A 228 1.72 -9.13 0.66
CA TYR A 228 1.22 -8.00 1.45
C TYR A 228 1.79 -8.03 2.88
N SER A 229 1.78 -9.21 3.50
CA SER A 229 2.36 -9.41 4.83
C SER A 229 3.87 -9.21 4.85
N ALA A 230 4.59 -9.73 3.84
CA ALA A 230 6.03 -9.52 3.72
C ALA A 230 6.37 -8.03 3.55
N ALA A 231 5.63 -7.30 2.72
CA ALA A 231 5.80 -5.87 2.54
C ALA A 231 5.58 -5.10 3.85
N ALA A 232 4.49 -5.39 4.57
CA ALA A 232 4.20 -4.78 5.86
C ALA A 232 5.29 -5.11 6.90
N PHE A 233 5.78 -6.36 6.94
CA PHE A 233 6.86 -6.77 7.83
C PHE A 233 8.15 -6.00 7.57
N ILE A 234 8.58 -5.94 6.31
CA ILE A 234 9.79 -5.21 5.92
C ILE A 234 9.64 -3.73 6.29
N LEU A 235 8.52 -3.10 5.95
CA LEU A 235 8.31 -1.69 6.24
C LEU A 235 8.29 -1.38 7.74
N LEU A 236 7.68 -2.24 8.54
CA LEU A 236 7.70 -2.09 9.99
C LEU A 236 9.10 -2.34 10.58
N GLN A 237 9.89 -3.24 10.00
CA GLN A 237 11.30 -3.40 10.38
C GLN A 237 12.08 -2.09 10.13
N TYR A 238 11.89 -1.47 8.97
CA TYR A 238 12.52 -0.18 8.68
C TYR A 238 12.03 0.93 9.62
N TYR A 239 10.74 0.99 9.88
CA TYR A 239 10.16 1.96 10.81
C TYR A 239 10.72 1.80 12.23
N LEU A 240 10.79 0.58 12.77
CA LEU A 240 11.34 0.32 14.11
C LEU A 240 12.85 0.53 14.21
N GLN A 241 13.57 0.47 13.09
CA GLN A 241 14.99 0.81 13.04
C GLN A 241 15.23 2.32 12.96
N ALA A 242 14.31 3.06 12.34
CA ALA A 242 14.49 4.48 12.09
C ALA A 242 14.38 5.30 13.39
N SER A 243 15.18 6.36 13.50
CA SER A 243 15.10 7.31 14.60
C SER A 243 13.73 7.99 14.63
N SER A 244 13.08 8.07 15.79
CA SER A 244 11.73 8.61 15.96
C SER A 244 11.59 10.05 15.43
N SER A 245 11.07 10.22 14.22
CA SER A 245 10.63 11.51 13.71
C SER A 245 9.20 11.38 13.17
N LYS A 246 8.33 12.34 13.49
CA LYS A 246 6.90 12.28 13.13
C LYS A 246 6.66 12.20 11.61
N ASN A 247 7.58 12.70 10.79
CA ASN A 247 7.41 12.62 9.33
C ASN A 247 7.65 11.19 8.81
N LEU A 248 8.42 10.36 9.52
CA LEU A 248 8.71 9.00 9.07
C LEU A 248 7.46 8.13 9.03
N ALA A 249 6.56 8.22 10.01
CA ALA A 249 5.33 7.42 10.00
C ALA A 249 4.48 7.69 8.76
N HIS A 250 4.33 8.96 8.36
CA HIS A 250 3.60 9.33 7.15
C HIS A 250 4.23 8.73 5.88
N LEU A 251 5.57 8.71 5.81
CA LEU A 251 6.29 8.09 4.71
C LEU A 251 6.11 6.56 4.71
N TYR A 252 6.27 5.88 5.84
CA TYR A 252 6.07 4.43 5.92
C TYR A 252 4.64 4.00 5.65
N MET A 253 3.67 4.80 6.06
CA MET A 253 2.26 4.64 5.74
C MET A 253 2.05 4.71 4.22
N TYR A 254 2.64 5.71 3.55
CA TYR A 254 2.58 5.82 2.09
C TYR A 254 3.34 4.68 1.38
N TYR A 255 4.51 4.29 1.87
CA TYR A 255 5.29 3.19 1.27
C TYR A 255 4.58 1.85 1.37
N ASN A 256 3.83 1.61 2.45
CA ASN A 256 3.02 0.40 2.59
C ASN A 256 1.88 0.37 1.58
N PHE A 257 1.21 1.51 1.41
CA PHE A 257 0.24 1.68 0.33
C PHE A 257 0.86 1.42 -1.06
N VAL A 258 2.00 2.05 -1.37
CA VAL A 258 2.69 1.87 -2.66
C VAL A 258 3.07 0.40 -2.86
N ALA A 259 3.63 -0.27 -1.85
CA ALA A 259 4.00 -1.69 -1.95
C ALA A 259 2.80 -2.59 -2.28
N VAL A 260 1.65 -2.34 -1.64
CA VAL A 260 0.40 -3.07 -1.94
C VAL A 260 -0.06 -2.83 -3.38
N ILE A 261 -0.05 -1.58 -3.85
CA ILE A 261 -0.44 -1.26 -5.23
C ILE A 261 0.53 -1.90 -6.24
N TYR A 262 1.83 -1.90 -5.95
CA TYR A 262 2.83 -2.56 -6.77
C TYR A 262 2.59 -4.07 -6.87
N ILE A 263 2.35 -4.74 -5.74
CA ILE A 263 2.01 -6.18 -5.73
C ILE A 263 0.77 -6.42 -6.59
N GLN A 264 -0.27 -5.60 -6.47
CA GLN A 264 -1.47 -5.73 -7.30
C GLN A 264 -1.16 -5.57 -8.78
N LEU A 265 -0.46 -4.50 -9.18
CA LEU A 265 -0.13 -4.27 -10.59
C LEU A 265 0.71 -5.41 -11.18
N VAL A 266 1.71 -5.88 -10.46
CA VAL A 266 2.54 -7.02 -10.89
C VAL A 266 1.68 -8.28 -11.09
N PHE A 267 0.74 -8.56 -10.20
CA PHE A 267 -0.12 -9.73 -10.31
C PHE A 267 -1.13 -9.61 -11.46
N PHE A 268 -1.74 -8.45 -11.64
CA PHE A 268 -2.61 -8.19 -12.80
C PHE A 268 -1.85 -8.23 -14.14
N TYR A 269 -0.55 -7.92 -14.13
CA TYR A 269 0.29 -8.02 -15.32
C TYR A 269 0.71 -9.47 -15.62
N ILE A 270 1.13 -10.23 -14.61
CA ILE A 270 1.65 -11.60 -14.79
C ILE A 270 0.52 -12.63 -14.92
N PHE A 271 -0.52 -12.53 -14.10
CA PHE A 271 -1.58 -13.54 -13.97
C PHE A 271 -2.95 -13.04 -14.47
N GLY A 272 -3.06 -11.77 -14.84
CA GLY A 272 -4.30 -11.20 -15.33
C GLY A 272 -4.66 -11.69 -16.73
N TYR A 273 -5.95 -11.90 -16.96
CA TYR A 273 -6.51 -12.25 -18.25
C TYR A 273 -7.12 -11.01 -18.87
N THR A 274 -6.88 -10.84 -20.16
CA THR A 274 -7.72 -9.95 -20.97
C THR A 274 -9.02 -10.66 -21.34
N LYS A 275 -10.08 -9.89 -21.63
CA LYS A 275 -11.35 -10.44 -22.12
C LYS A 275 -11.14 -11.35 -23.33
N ASP A 276 -10.21 -11.01 -24.21
CA ASP A 276 -9.91 -11.80 -25.41
C ASP A 276 -9.15 -13.09 -25.09
N ASN A 277 -8.17 -13.03 -24.18
CA ASN A 277 -7.44 -14.22 -23.74
C ASN A 277 -8.37 -15.21 -23.05
N TYR A 278 -9.31 -14.71 -22.24
CA TYR A 278 -10.30 -15.55 -21.57
C TYR A 278 -11.29 -16.22 -22.54
N LYS A 279 -11.77 -15.48 -23.56
CA LYS A 279 -12.60 -16.08 -24.62
C LYS A 279 -11.89 -17.21 -25.35
N LYS A 280 -10.60 -17.03 -25.66
CA LYS A 280 -9.77 -18.07 -26.30
C LYS A 280 -9.61 -19.30 -25.40
N LEU A 281 -9.40 -19.10 -24.09
CA LEU A 281 -9.29 -20.18 -23.12
C LEU A 281 -10.57 -21.03 -23.10
N ILE A 282 -11.75 -20.40 -22.96
CA ILE A 282 -13.03 -21.12 -22.97
C ILE A 282 -13.25 -21.87 -24.30
N ALA A 283 -12.94 -21.23 -25.43
CA ALA A 283 -13.09 -21.87 -26.74
C ALA A 283 -12.20 -23.12 -26.89
N SER A 284 -10.99 -23.10 -26.31
CA SER A 284 -10.09 -24.24 -26.29
C SER A 284 -10.61 -25.39 -25.41
N GLU A 285 -11.18 -25.10 -24.24
CA GLU A 285 -11.77 -26.10 -23.36
C GLU A 285 -13.02 -26.76 -23.96
N VAL A 286 -13.85 -25.99 -24.67
CA VAL A 286 -15.03 -26.52 -25.38
C VAL A 286 -14.60 -27.44 -26.52
N SER A 287 -13.52 -27.09 -27.23
CA SER A 287 -13.00 -27.89 -28.34
C SER A 287 -12.34 -29.18 -27.86
N ALA A 288 -11.66 -29.16 -26.70
CA ALA A 288 -11.02 -30.35 -26.12
C ALA A 288 -12.02 -31.37 -25.53
N LYS A 289 -13.27 -30.98 -25.32
CA LYS A 289 -14.36 -31.86 -24.84
C LYS A 289 -15.15 -32.51 -25.97
N LYS A 290 -14.91 -32.15 -27.23
CA LYS A 290 -15.52 -32.78 -28.41
C LYS A 290 -14.60 -33.86 -28.95
#